data_AF-A0A858BWN3-F1
#
_entry.id   AF-A0A858BWN3-F1
#
_cell.length_a   1.000
_cell.length_b   1.000
_cell.length_c   1.000
_cell.angle_alpha   90.00
_cell.angle_beta   90.00
_cell.angle_gamma   90.00
#
_symmetry.space_group_name_H-M   'P 1'
#
loop_
_entity.id
_entity.type
_entity.pdbx_description
1 polymer ?
#
loop_
_entity_poly.entity_id
_entity_poly.type
_entity_poly.pdbx_seq_one_letter_code
_entity_poly.pdbx_strand_id
1 'polypeptide(L)'
;MSNCRTNCFWQAQPVLLTSMKNYCFTDTMSMEENFARKKQNNLMEESVRDAQPLRSFIIFTIGFLGYGIIEVLFRGYTHWSMLVTGGACLLTLCYLNDTYREAPILLKALVGSLVITAYELAVGLIVNRFFHFNVWDYSNQPFDFLGQICPLFTFLWFLLCLPLLAGARFFSQKN
;
A
#
# COMPACT_ATOMS: atom_id res chain seq x y z
N MET A 1 87.66 -19.42 2.90
CA MET A 1 86.38 -19.80 3.53
C MET A 1 85.60 -18.53 3.80
N SER A 2 84.28 -18.56 3.52
CA SER A 2 83.23 -17.57 3.86
C SER A 2 83.44 -16.14 3.33
N ASN A 3 82.47 -15.45 2.71
CA ASN A 3 81.04 -15.48 3.00
C ASN A 3 80.21 -14.96 1.82
N CYS A 4 79.01 -15.50 1.78
CA CYS A 4 77.82 -15.14 1.01
C CYS A 4 77.78 -13.75 0.34
N ARG A 5 77.51 -13.83 -0.97
CA ARG A 5 76.69 -12.91 -1.79
C ARG A 5 75.46 -12.39 -1.02
N THR A 6 75.61 -11.32 -0.25
CA THR A 6 74.49 -10.43 0.09
C THR A 6 74.37 -9.44 -1.05
N ASN A 7 73.31 -9.53 -1.88
CA ASN A 7 72.73 -8.41 -2.66
C ASN A 7 71.66 -8.84 -3.70
N CYS A 8 71.06 -10.03 -3.58
CA CYS A 8 69.98 -10.47 -4.49
C CYS A 8 68.59 -10.52 -3.84
N PHE A 9 68.36 -9.81 -2.72
CA PHE A 9 67.07 -9.89 -2.00
C PHE A 9 66.17 -8.65 -2.15
N TRP A 10 66.64 -7.56 -2.77
CA TRP A 10 65.92 -6.27 -2.79
C TRP A 10 65.30 -5.86 -4.13
N GLN A 11 65.35 -6.69 -5.19
CA GLN A 11 64.90 -6.27 -6.53
C GLN A 11 63.59 -6.90 -7.03
N ALA A 12 62.89 -7.70 -6.23
CA ALA A 12 61.65 -8.36 -6.65
C ALA A 12 60.35 -7.79 -6.04
N GLN A 13 60.40 -6.67 -5.31
CA GLN A 13 59.26 -6.23 -4.48
C GLN A 13 58.40 -5.04 -4.95
N PRO A 14 58.75 -4.16 -5.90
CA PRO A 14 57.91 -2.96 -6.12
C PRO A 14 56.59 -3.29 -6.82
N VAL A 15 56.56 -4.21 -7.78
CA VAL A 15 55.35 -4.47 -8.58
C VAL A 15 54.31 -5.26 -7.78
N LEU A 16 54.74 -6.26 -7.01
CA LEU A 16 53.85 -7.13 -6.23
C LEU A 16 53.25 -6.40 -5.02
N LEU A 17 54.04 -5.55 -4.33
CA LEU A 17 53.52 -4.68 -3.25
C LEU A 17 52.56 -3.61 -3.77
N THR A 18 52.81 -3.05 -4.96
CA THR A 18 51.90 -2.05 -5.55
C THR A 18 50.59 -2.71 -5.98
N SER A 19 50.65 -3.90 -6.57
CA SER A 19 49.46 -4.68 -6.94
C SER A 19 48.65 -5.10 -5.70
N MET A 20 49.30 -5.58 -4.64
CA MET A 20 48.62 -5.94 -3.38
C MET A 20 48.04 -4.72 -2.65
N LYS A 21 48.72 -3.57 -2.66
CA LYS A 21 48.18 -2.32 -2.10
C LYS A 21 46.96 -1.83 -2.89
N ASN A 22 47.01 -1.89 -4.22
CA ASN A 22 45.88 -1.52 -5.06
C ASN A 22 44.70 -2.46 -4.84
N TYR A 23 44.94 -3.78 -4.74
CA TYR A 23 43.90 -4.78 -4.48
C TYR A 23 43.23 -4.58 -3.10
N CYS A 24 44.05 -4.46 -2.05
CA CYS A 24 43.58 -4.18 -0.69
C CYS A 24 42.83 -2.83 -0.61
N PHE A 25 43.30 -1.80 -1.31
CA PHE A 25 42.65 -0.49 -1.37
C PHE A 25 41.31 -0.55 -2.12
N THR A 26 41.23 -1.21 -3.27
CA THR A 26 39.97 -1.42 -4.00
C THR A 26 38.96 -2.23 -3.18
N ASP A 27 39.42 -3.25 -2.44
CA ASP A 27 38.56 -4.04 -1.55
C ASP A 27 38.01 -3.16 -0.42
N THR A 28 38.85 -2.33 0.22
CA THR A 28 38.39 -1.39 1.27
C THR A 28 37.39 -0.37 0.76
N MET A 29 37.63 0.25 -0.41
CA MET A 29 36.68 1.22 -0.99
C MET A 29 35.35 0.56 -1.35
N SER A 30 35.37 -0.65 -1.93
CA SER A 30 34.15 -1.39 -2.26
C SER A 30 33.34 -1.76 -1.01
N MET A 31 34.02 -2.03 0.10
CA MET A 31 33.39 -2.41 1.36
C MET A 31 32.76 -1.19 2.06
N GLU A 32 33.45 -0.03 2.04
CA GLU A 32 32.88 1.23 2.53
C GLU A 32 31.67 1.69 1.70
N GLU A 33 31.71 1.57 0.38
CA GLU A 33 30.57 1.88 -0.50
C GLU A 33 29.38 0.95 -0.22
N ASN A 34 29.62 -0.35 -0.04
CA ASN A 34 28.58 -1.31 0.30
C ASN A 34 27.99 -1.05 1.68
N PHE A 35 28.81 -0.67 2.66
CA PHE A 35 28.35 -0.28 3.98
C PHE A 35 27.52 1.00 3.95
N ALA A 36 27.96 2.02 3.21
CA ALA A 36 27.23 3.27 3.02
C ALA A 36 25.88 3.03 2.32
N ARG A 37 25.85 2.23 1.25
CA ARG A 37 24.59 1.82 0.59
C ARG A 37 23.67 1.06 1.53
N LYS A 38 24.18 0.12 2.31
CA LYS A 38 23.36 -0.68 3.23
C LYS A 38 22.80 0.20 4.36
N LYS A 39 23.61 1.11 4.91
CA LYS A 39 23.17 2.10 5.88
C LYS A 39 22.08 3.01 5.29
N GLN A 40 22.26 3.48 4.05
CA GLN A 40 21.30 4.33 3.38
C GLN A 40 19.99 3.62 3.04
N ASN A 41 20.04 2.36 2.57
CA ASN A 41 18.86 1.53 2.34
C ASN A 41 18.09 1.28 3.64
N ASN A 42 18.79 0.95 4.74
CA ASN A 42 18.14 0.75 6.04
C ASN A 42 17.47 2.03 6.56
N LEU A 43 18.14 3.18 6.44
CA LEU A 43 17.56 4.49 6.80
C LEU A 43 16.33 4.83 5.94
N MET A 44 16.38 4.47 4.66
CA MET A 44 15.24 4.65 3.76
C MET A 44 14.08 3.72 4.15
N GLU A 45 14.33 2.45 4.43
CA GLU A 45 13.29 1.50 4.88
C GLU A 45 12.66 1.88 6.22
N GLU A 46 13.45 2.43 7.15
CA GLU A 46 12.98 2.94 8.43
C GLU A 46 12.08 4.18 8.24
N SER A 47 12.52 5.16 7.45
CA SER A 47 11.70 6.36 7.16
C SER A 47 10.40 6.04 6.43
N VAL A 48 10.40 5.05 5.53
CA VAL A 48 9.20 4.60 4.83
C VAL A 48 8.24 3.90 5.80
N ARG A 49 8.77 3.07 6.72
CA ARG A 49 7.97 2.33 7.71
C ARG A 49 7.22 3.26 8.65
N ASP A 50 7.86 4.34 9.09
CA ASP A 50 7.25 5.32 10.00
C ASP A 50 6.15 6.14 9.31
N ALA A 51 6.25 6.34 7.99
CA ALA A 51 5.25 7.08 7.21
C ALA A 51 4.03 6.24 6.76
N GLN A 52 4.15 4.90 6.71
CA GLN A 52 3.04 4.01 6.33
C GLN A 52 1.76 4.14 7.19
N PRO A 53 1.82 4.15 8.54
CA PRO A 53 0.62 4.25 9.36
C PRO A 53 -0.09 5.60 9.18
N LEU A 54 0.67 6.68 9.00
CA LEU A 54 0.14 8.02 8.77
C LEU A 54 -0.65 8.08 7.45
N ARG A 55 -0.09 7.55 6.36
CA ARG A 55 -0.78 7.48 5.06
C ARG A 55 -2.10 6.73 5.18
N SER A 56 -2.08 5.57 5.84
CA SER A 56 -3.27 4.73 6.03
C SER A 56 -4.35 5.45 6.84
N PHE A 57 -3.95 6.17 7.90
CA PHE A 57 -4.86 6.94 8.74
C PHE A 57 -5.51 8.11 7.98
N ILE A 58 -4.73 8.82 7.15
CA ILE A 58 -5.25 9.89 6.30
C ILE A 58 -6.30 9.34 5.32
N ILE A 59 -5.99 8.25 4.63
CA ILE A 59 -6.92 7.61 3.68
C ILE A 59 -8.18 7.15 4.40
N PHE A 60 -8.04 6.49 5.56
CA PHE A 60 -9.18 6.06 6.36
C PHE A 60 -10.07 7.23 6.77
N THR A 61 -9.48 8.35 7.21
CA THR A 61 -10.22 9.54 7.65
C THR A 61 -10.98 10.19 6.48
N ILE A 62 -10.35 10.25 5.29
CA ILE A 62 -11.01 10.72 4.07
C ILE A 62 -12.21 9.83 3.73
N GLY A 63 -12.07 8.51 3.84
CA GLY A 63 -13.15 7.57 3.57
C GLY A 63 -14.27 7.65 4.60
N PHE A 64 -13.90 7.79 5.87
CA PHE A 64 -14.82 7.94 7.00
C PHE A 64 -15.71 9.17 6.82
N LEU A 65 -15.09 10.34 6.62
CA LEU A 65 -15.82 11.59 6.45
C LEU A 65 -16.52 11.66 5.09
N GLY A 66 -15.86 11.25 4.02
CA GLY A 66 -16.39 11.30 2.66
C GLY A 66 -17.64 10.43 2.50
N TYR A 67 -17.59 9.19 2.96
CA TYR A 67 -18.76 8.31 2.96
C TYR A 67 -19.86 8.86 3.89
N GLY A 68 -19.49 9.33 5.08
CA GLY A 68 -20.45 9.94 6.00
C GLY A 68 -21.21 11.12 5.41
N ILE A 69 -20.52 12.01 4.67
CA ILE A 69 -21.14 13.14 3.98
C ILE A 69 -22.09 12.66 2.89
N ILE A 70 -21.67 11.70 2.07
CA ILE A 70 -22.52 11.13 1.01
C ILE A 70 -23.79 10.55 1.65
N GLU A 71 -23.65 9.70 2.66
CA GLU A 71 -24.78 9.04 3.33
C GLU A 71 -25.75 10.06 3.97
N VAL A 72 -25.22 11.08 4.65
CA VAL A 72 -26.03 12.15 5.26
C VAL A 72 -26.76 12.96 4.19
N LEU A 73 -26.14 13.23 3.04
CA LEU A 73 -26.81 13.94 1.94
C LEU A 73 -27.94 13.11 1.29
N PHE A 74 -27.78 11.79 1.18
CA PHE A 74 -28.77 10.92 0.55
C PHE A 74 -29.90 10.46 1.49
N ARG A 75 -29.60 10.19 2.77
CA ARG A 75 -30.56 9.63 3.75
C ARG A 75 -30.87 10.53 4.94
N GLY A 76 -30.12 11.62 5.15
CA GLY A 76 -30.33 12.57 6.25
C GLY A 76 -29.73 12.18 7.60
N TYR A 77 -29.24 10.95 7.77
CA TYR A 77 -28.56 10.48 8.98
C TYR A 77 -27.57 9.36 8.63
N THR A 78 -26.58 9.13 9.50
CA THR A 78 -25.60 8.04 9.35
C THR A 78 -25.30 7.39 10.70
N HIS A 79 -25.02 6.09 10.70
CA HIS A 79 -24.56 5.38 11.89
C HIS A 79 -23.04 5.31 11.94
N TRP A 80 -22.48 5.38 13.16
CA TRP A 80 -21.04 5.30 13.40
C TRP A 80 -20.39 4.07 12.75
N SER A 81 -21.07 2.92 12.72
CA SER A 81 -20.62 1.70 12.05
C SER A 81 -20.50 1.88 10.53
N MET A 82 -21.40 2.64 9.91
CA MET A 82 -21.36 2.93 8.47
C MET A 82 -20.19 3.86 8.13
N LEU A 83 -19.93 4.88 8.95
CA LEU A 83 -18.76 5.76 8.79
C LEU A 83 -17.45 4.96 8.85
N VAL A 84 -17.31 4.06 9.84
CA VAL A 84 -16.15 3.17 9.95
C VAL A 84 -16.02 2.27 8.71
N THR A 85 -17.14 1.76 8.21
CA THR A 85 -17.17 0.92 6.99
C THR A 85 -16.69 1.71 5.78
N GLY A 86 -17.13 2.96 5.61
CA GLY A 86 -16.67 3.84 4.53
C GLY A 86 -15.15 4.09 4.56
N GLY A 87 -14.58 4.31 5.75
CA GLY A 87 -13.13 4.42 5.93
C GLY A 87 -12.38 3.13 5.57
N ALA A 88 -12.88 1.97 6.02
CA ALA A 88 -12.29 0.66 5.73
C ALA A 88 -12.37 0.30 4.24
N CYS A 89 -13.49 0.60 3.59
CA CYS A 89 -13.68 0.40 2.15
C CYS A 89 -12.68 1.22 1.34
N LEU A 90 -12.52 2.51 1.66
CA LEU A 90 -11.56 3.37 0.93
C LEU A 90 -10.12 2.89 1.13
N LEU A 91 -9.75 2.53 2.36
CA LEU A 91 -8.41 2.00 2.66
C LEU A 91 -8.12 0.73 1.86
N THR A 92 -9.09 -0.20 1.82
CA THR A 92 -8.95 -1.45 1.08
C THR A 92 -8.86 -1.21 -0.43
N LEU A 93 -9.64 -0.26 -0.96
CA LEU A 93 -9.59 0.12 -2.36
C LEU A 93 -8.22 0.73 -2.75
N CYS A 94 -7.67 1.60 -1.90
CA CYS A 94 -6.33 2.15 -2.09
C CYS A 94 -5.25 1.06 -2.04
N TYR A 95 -5.35 0.13 -1.09
CA TYR A 95 -4.44 -1.01 -0.99
C TYR A 95 -4.50 -1.91 -2.23
N LEU A 96 -5.70 -2.21 -2.75
CA LEU A 96 -5.89 -2.94 -4.01
C LEU A 96 -5.29 -2.19 -5.19
N ASN A 97 -5.44 -0.86 -5.24
CA ASN A 97 -4.86 -0.07 -6.31
C ASN A 97 -3.33 -0.08 -6.31
N ASP A 98 -2.71 -0.03 -5.12
CA ASP A 98 -1.26 -0.11 -4.93
C ASP A 98 -0.71 -1.51 -5.23
N THR A 99 -1.43 -2.57 -4.81
CA THR A 99 -1.03 -3.96 -5.04
C THR A 99 -1.09 -4.33 -6.52
N TYR A 100 -2.14 -3.89 -7.22
CA TYR A 100 -2.39 -4.26 -8.61
C TYR A 100 -2.15 -3.09 -9.57
N ARG A 101 -1.06 -2.33 -9.45
CA ARG A 101 -0.82 -1.11 -10.26
C ARG A 101 -1.05 -1.28 -11.75
N GLU A 102 -0.55 -2.37 -12.34
CA GLU A 102 -0.63 -2.69 -13.77
C GLU A 102 -2.01 -3.16 -14.25
N ALA A 103 -2.93 -3.51 -13.35
CA ALA A 103 -4.24 -4.02 -13.74
C ALA A 103 -5.11 -2.92 -14.39
N PRO A 104 -6.02 -3.30 -15.31
CA PRO A 104 -6.95 -2.34 -15.90
C PRO A 104 -7.90 -1.78 -14.83
N ILE A 105 -8.25 -0.49 -14.96
CA ILE A 105 -9.09 0.24 -13.99
C ILE A 105 -10.44 -0.46 -13.81
N LEU A 106 -11.00 -1.01 -14.90
CA LEU A 106 -12.25 -1.76 -14.87
C LEU A 106 -12.19 -2.98 -13.93
N LEU A 107 -11.09 -3.74 -13.97
CA LEU A 107 -10.93 -4.91 -13.12
C LEU A 107 -10.76 -4.49 -11.65
N LYS A 108 -10.01 -3.42 -11.38
CA LYS A 108 -9.89 -2.85 -10.04
C LYS A 108 -11.23 -2.36 -9.50
N ALA A 109 -12.03 -1.69 -10.32
CA ALA A 109 -13.35 -1.22 -9.94
C ALA A 109 -14.31 -2.40 -9.68
N LEU A 110 -14.23 -3.46 -10.49
CA LEU A 110 -15.01 -4.68 -10.29
C LEU A 110 -14.66 -5.33 -8.94
N VAL A 111 -13.39 -5.60 -8.69
CA VAL A 111 -12.93 -6.18 -7.42
C VAL A 111 -13.26 -5.26 -6.25
N GLY A 112 -13.07 -3.95 -6.39
CA GLY A 112 -13.43 -2.95 -5.38
C GLY A 112 -14.91 -2.97 -5.04
N SER A 113 -15.79 -3.03 -6.04
CA SER A 113 -17.23 -3.11 -5.82
C SER A 113 -17.65 -4.40 -5.10
N LEU A 114 -17.04 -5.53 -5.42
CA LEU A 114 -17.29 -6.81 -4.73
C LEU A 114 -16.84 -6.76 -3.27
N VAL A 115 -15.70 -6.12 -3.00
CA VAL A 115 -15.21 -5.90 -1.64
C VAL A 115 -16.18 -5.03 -0.86
N ILE A 116 -16.64 -3.90 -1.41
CA ILE A 116 -17.63 -3.04 -0.75
C ILE A 116 -18.91 -3.81 -0.43
N THR A 117 -19.43 -4.59 -1.39
CA THR A 117 -20.61 -5.44 -1.16
C THR A 117 -20.36 -6.52 -0.10
N ALA A 118 -19.15 -7.06 0.02
CA ALA A 118 -18.81 -7.96 1.11
C ALA A 118 -18.80 -7.26 2.48
N TYR A 119 -18.32 -6.01 2.54
CA TYR A 119 -18.41 -5.18 3.75
C TYR A 119 -19.86 -4.89 4.11
N GLU A 120 -20.70 -4.51 3.15
CA GLU A 120 -22.13 -4.28 3.36
C GLU A 120 -22.83 -5.53 3.90
N LEU A 121 -22.55 -6.70 3.34
CA LEU A 121 -23.10 -7.96 3.84
C LEU A 121 -22.59 -8.28 5.24
N ALA A 122 -21.30 -8.15 5.51
CA ALA A 122 -20.73 -8.46 6.83
C ALA A 122 -21.28 -7.54 7.92
N VAL A 123 -21.31 -6.23 7.64
CA VAL A 123 -21.82 -5.22 8.56
C VAL A 123 -23.33 -5.32 8.68
N GLY A 124 -24.06 -5.57 7.60
CA GLY A 124 -25.49 -5.85 7.62
C GLY A 124 -25.82 -7.07 8.50
N LEU A 125 -25.08 -8.17 8.34
CA LEU A 125 -25.25 -9.35 9.19
C LEU A 125 -24.94 -9.05 10.66
N ILE A 126 -23.85 -8.34 10.97
CA ILE A 126 -23.52 -8.00 12.37
C ILE A 126 -24.55 -7.02 12.94
N VAL A 127 -24.76 -5.89 12.29
CA VAL A 127 -25.56 -4.78 12.83
C VAL A 127 -27.06 -5.10 12.81
N ASN A 128 -27.56 -5.76 11.77
CA ASN A 128 -28.99 -6.05 11.67
C ASN A 128 -29.38 -7.37 12.34
N ARG A 129 -28.50 -8.38 12.35
CA ARG A 129 -28.83 -9.65 13.02
C ARG A 129 -28.50 -9.66 14.51
N PHE A 130 -27.40 -9.03 14.95
CA PHE A 130 -27.09 -8.97 16.39
C PHE A 130 -27.76 -7.80 17.09
N PHE A 131 -27.79 -6.62 16.45
CA PHE A 131 -28.25 -5.40 17.11
C PHE A 131 -29.62 -4.89 16.63
N HIS A 132 -30.21 -5.51 15.60
CA HIS A 132 -31.54 -5.17 15.06
C HIS A 132 -31.70 -3.69 14.64
N PHE A 133 -30.61 -3.02 14.27
CA PHE A 133 -30.64 -1.60 13.90
C PHE A 133 -31.17 -1.32 12.48
N ASN A 134 -31.46 -2.35 11.67
CA ASN A 134 -32.00 -2.24 10.30
C ASN A 134 -31.27 -1.20 9.42
N VAL A 135 -29.94 -1.18 9.52
CA VAL A 135 -28.99 -0.40 8.73
C VAL A 135 -28.93 -0.96 7.32
N TRP A 136 -29.12 -0.14 6.28
CA TRP A 136 -29.18 -0.61 4.88
C TRP A 136 -30.27 -1.66 4.61
N ASP A 137 -31.49 -1.43 5.10
CA ASP A 137 -32.64 -2.26 4.74
C ASP A 137 -33.00 -2.10 3.24
N TYR A 138 -32.66 -3.12 2.46
CA TYR A 138 -32.97 -3.21 1.03
C TYR A 138 -34.15 -4.15 0.72
N SER A 139 -34.94 -4.54 1.72
CA SER A 139 -36.04 -5.52 1.56
C SER A 139 -37.13 -5.10 0.55
N ASN A 140 -37.16 -3.82 0.16
CA ASN A 140 -38.09 -3.27 -0.84
C ASN A 140 -37.47 -3.12 -2.24
N GLN A 141 -36.24 -3.60 -2.47
CA GLN A 141 -35.55 -3.49 -3.76
C GLN A 141 -35.56 -4.82 -4.52
N PRO A 142 -35.70 -4.80 -5.85
CA PRO A 142 -35.68 -6.02 -6.65
C PRO A 142 -34.27 -6.67 -6.62
N PHE A 143 -34.25 -8.00 -6.52
CA PHE A 143 -33.02 -8.82 -6.41
C PHE A 143 -32.21 -8.57 -5.13
N ASP A 144 -32.85 -8.20 -4.02
CA ASP A 144 -32.19 -8.15 -2.73
C ASP A 144 -31.74 -9.55 -2.27
N PHE A 145 -30.58 -9.62 -1.62
CA PHE A 145 -30.12 -10.81 -0.94
C PHE A 145 -30.21 -10.55 0.57
N LEU A 146 -31.13 -11.27 1.24
CA LEU A 146 -31.42 -11.15 2.67
C LEU A 146 -31.90 -9.76 3.13
N GLY A 147 -32.34 -8.88 2.22
CA GLY A 147 -32.59 -7.46 2.52
C GLY A 147 -31.34 -6.68 2.95
N GLN A 148 -30.13 -7.24 2.78
CA GLN A 148 -28.85 -6.67 3.26
C GLN A 148 -27.97 -6.15 2.14
N ILE A 149 -28.09 -6.72 0.94
CA ILE A 149 -27.31 -6.35 -0.24
C ILE A 149 -28.22 -6.38 -1.47
N CYS A 150 -27.96 -5.48 -2.41
CA CYS A 150 -28.70 -5.40 -3.66
C CYS A 150 -27.71 -5.20 -4.83
N PRO A 151 -27.82 -5.96 -5.94
CA PRO A 151 -26.95 -5.84 -7.10
C PRO A 151 -26.93 -4.43 -7.69
N LEU A 152 -28.03 -3.68 -7.55
CA LEU A 152 -28.12 -2.29 -7.96
C LEU A 152 -27.11 -1.40 -7.20
N PHE A 153 -26.98 -1.62 -5.89
CA PHE A 153 -25.98 -0.91 -5.08
C PHE A 153 -24.57 -1.36 -5.39
N THR A 154 -24.32 -2.66 -5.62
CA THR A 154 -23.03 -3.14 -6.13
C THR A 154 -22.64 -2.45 -7.44
N PHE A 155 -23.59 -2.23 -8.33
CA PHE A 155 -23.35 -1.48 -9.58
C PHE A 155 -23.07 0.01 -9.32
N LEU A 156 -23.77 0.66 -8.39
CA LEU A 156 -23.47 2.03 -7.98
C LEU A 156 -22.07 2.14 -7.37
N TRP A 157 -21.66 1.17 -6.53
CA TRP A 157 -20.30 1.12 -5.97
C TRP A 157 -19.25 0.93 -7.05
N PHE A 158 -19.52 0.07 -8.05
CA PHE A 158 -18.67 -0.06 -9.22
C PHE A 158 -18.51 1.28 -9.95
N LEU A 159 -19.62 1.99 -10.19
CA LEU A 159 -19.61 3.29 -10.84
C LEU A 159 -18.86 4.35 -10.01
N LEU A 160 -18.96 4.31 -8.68
CA LEU A 160 -18.22 5.19 -7.77
C LEU A 160 -16.72 4.88 -7.73
N CYS A 161 -16.34 3.61 -7.84
CA CYS A 161 -14.94 3.19 -7.87
C CYS A 161 -14.20 3.70 -9.11
N LEU A 162 -14.89 3.82 -10.26
CA LEU A 162 -14.29 4.29 -11.52
C LEU A 162 -13.66 5.69 -11.44
N PRO A 163 -14.38 6.77 -11.06
CA PRO A 163 -13.81 8.10 -10.93
C PRO A 163 -12.78 8.19 -9.80
N LEU A 164 -12.95 7.42 -8.71
CA LEU A 164 -11.99 7.37 -7.61
C LEU A 164 -10.63 6.82 -8.08
N LEU A 165 -10.65 5.68 -8.77
CA LEU A 165 -9.45 5.03 -9.30
C LEU A 165 -8.84 5.80 -10.47
N ALA A 166 -9.68 6.38 -11.33
CA ALA A 166 -9.23 7.24 -12.42
C ALA A 166 -8.53 8.50 -11.88
N GLY A 167 -9.12 9.16 -10.88
CA GLY A 167 -8.50 10.29 -10.18
C GLY A 167 -7.18 9.91 -9.52
N ALA A 168 -7.16 8.81 -8.77
CA ALA A 168 -5.93 8.31 -8.14
C ALA A 168 -4.81 8.01 -9.16
N ARG A 169 -5.15 7.41 -10.31
CA ARG A 169 -4.20 7.15 -11.39
C ARG A 169 -3.72 8.45 -12.04
N PHE A 170 -4.61 9.42 -12.25
CA PHE A 170 -4.26 10.72 -12.82
C PHE A 170 -3.26 11.48 -11.94
N PHE A 171 -3.48 11.51 -10.62
CA PHE A 171 -2.52 12.09 -9.69
C PHE A 171 -1.18 11.34 -9.68
N SER A 172 -1.21 10.02 -9.79
CA SER A 172 0.01 9.20 -9.79
C SER A 172 0.85 9.33 -11.06
N GLN A 173 0.29 9.75 -12.20
CA GLN A 173 1.04 9.88 -13.45
C GLN A 173 1.77 11.23 -13.56
N LYS A 174 1.42 12.20 -12.71
CA LYS A 174 1.92 13.58 -12.76
C LYS A 174 3.11 13.83 -11.83
N ASN A 175 3.57 12.81 -11.11
CA ASN A 175 4.62 12.85 -10.10
C ASN A 175 5.67 11.77 -10.40
#